data_AF-A0A9D6HLP2-F1
#
_entry.id   AF-A0A9D6HLP2-F1
#
_cell.length_a   1.000
_cell.length_b   1.000
_cell.length_c   1.000
_cell.angle_alpha   90.00
_cell.angle_beta   90.00
_cell.angle_gamma   90.00
#
_symmetry.space_group_name_H-M   'P 1'
#
loop_
_entity.id
_entity.type
_entity.pdbx_description
1 polymer ?
#
loop_
_entity_poly.entity_id
_entity_poly.type
_entity_poly.pdbx_seq_one_letter_code
_entity_poly.pdbx_strand_id
1 'polypeptide(L)'
;MMRGLGWRSRLGPVMLAALVTLALAPPAGGQVKLRVVVVLPYDASALEAGDRWMGEGVAQALTLGLAQHAAFVPIDRARLRALGAPDAWGDAGALQAARALRAEAALFGRFERRGADVVVLPRLLEVKGGVGEPVALEAVTVPEGELLARVAVLPIAYARALRVPLTDAETARIERAARPTRSLRAFEFFARGQTAALAGGQQNHEAAVDLLSRAIEADSSFVVAHHALGLVHQTLGNRWKAAAQFRASTQLDAAYPEPFKALGDLFLAAPRRLFDQAVEAYNKAIELRPFYADAHVGLGDAKAAKGDVDGAVAAYQRALVFNPVNPRVHLSLGKIFYGEKGLYYESVTAYKKAIDLDANSLEARMGLGEVYEDKGLYREAIEEYRKVIEMDAKHTGALYNLALVYEKVDPREAVVQWERYIQLASGLPTEKDWVDVARAHLRKLKNRLKD
;
A
#
# COMPACT_ATOMS: atom_id res chain seq x y z
N MET A 1 18.55 68.69 -0.02
CA MET A 1 18.14 67.32 -0.42
C MET A 1 19.37 66.42 -0.36
N MET A 2 19.32 65.39 0.50
CA MET A 2 20.48 64.69 1.06
C MET A 2 21.00 63.53 0.20
N ARG A 3 22.34 63.52 0.04
CA ARG A 3 23.33 62.42 0.06
C ARG A 3 22.94 61.03 -0.49
N GLY A 4 23.67 60.59 -1.52
CA GLY A 4 23.90 59.17 -1.82
C GLY A 4 25.39 58.85 -1.75
N LEU A 5 25.83 58.23 -0.65
CA LEU A 5 27.13 57.57 -0.52
C LEU A 5 27.02 56.16 -1.11
N GLY A 6 27.99 55.77 -1.92
CA GLY A 6 28.16 54.38 -2.32
C GLY A 6 28.95 53.58 -1.28
N TRP A 7 28.67 52.28 -1.20
CA TRP A 7 29.67 51.25 -0.93
C TRP A 7 29.23 49.89 -1.49
N ARG A 8 30.21 49.19 -2.06
CA ARG A 8 30.14 47.83 -2.60
C ARG A 8 30.16 46.83 -1.45
N SER A 9 29.38 45.75 -1.57
CA SER A 9 29.81 44.44 -1.05
C SER A 9 29.27 43.31 -1.92
N ARG A 10 30.20 42.60 -2.54
CA ARG A 10 30.05 41.26 -3.13
C ARG A 10 29.52 40.30 -2.06
N LEU A 11 28.66 39.37 -2.44
CA LEU A 11 28.65 37.94 -2.08
C LEU A 11 27.48 37.29 -2.84
N GLY A 12 27.79 36.27 -3.65
CA GLY A 12 26.83 35.58 -4.50
C GLY A 12 25.81 34.77 -3.69
N PRO A 13 24.69 34.36 -4.30
CA PRO A 13 23.73 33.50 -3.63
C PRO A 13 24.33 32.09 -3.51
N VAL A 14 24.85 31.78 -2.33
CA VAL A 14 25.01 30.40 -1.89
C VAL A 14 23.59 29.83 -1.79
N MET A 15 23.23 28.95 -2.73
CA MET A 15 22.09 28.05 -2.57
C MET A 15 22.33 27.21 -1.32
N LEU A 16 21.72 27.59 -0.20
CA LEU A 16 21.44 26.63 0.87
C LEU A 16 20.27 25.79 0.40
N ALA A 17 20.55 24.61 -0.15
CA ALA A 17 19.60 23.52 -0.13
C ALA A 17 19.38 23.14 1.34
N ALA A 18 18.35 23.72 1.96
CA ALA A 18 17.90 23.31 3.27
C ALA A 18 17.17 21.96 3.11
N LEU A 19 17.94 20.88 3.04
CA LEU A 19 17.45 19.56 3.39
C LEU A 19 17.00 19.65 4.85
N VAL A 20 15.71 19.89 5.08
CA VAL A 20 15.10 19.67 6.39
C VAL A 20 15.01 18.16 6.59
N THR A 21 16.16 17.53 6.84
CA THR A 21 16.23 16.29 7.58
C THR A 21 15.97 16.65 9.03
N LEU A 22 14.70 16.75 9.41
CA LEU A 22 14.33 16.47 10.79
C LEU A 22 14.78 15.03 11.03
N ALA A 23 15.96 14.89 11.61
CA ALA A 23 16.52 13.62 12.02
C ALA A 23 15.59 13.05 13.08
N LEU A 24 14.56 12.33 12.63
CA LEU A 24 13.86 11.38 13.47
C LEU A 24 14.95 10.42 13.94
N ALA A 25 15.30 10.52 15.22
CA ALA A 25 16.25 9.61 15.83
C ALA A 25 15.84 8.18 15.42
N PRO A 26 16.78 7.38 14.87
CA PRO A 26 16.48 5.98 14.62
C PRO A 26 15.94 5.38 15.92
N PRO A 27 14.95 4.48 15.86
CA PRO A 27 14.50 3.79 17.07
C PRO A 27 15.74 3.24 17.81
N ALA A 28 15.76 3.32 19.13
CA ALA A 28 16.87 2.84 19.93
C ALA A 28 17.13 1.35 19.59
N GLY A 29 18.20 1.09 18.84
CA GLY A 29 18.49 -0.17 18.18
C GLY A 29 19.05 0.12 16.78
N GLY A 30 20.27 -0.35 16.50
CA GLY A 30 20.93 -0.08 15.22
C GLY A 30 20.00 -0.31 14.02
N GLN A 31 20.20 0.45 12.93
CA GLN A 31 19.32 0.46 11.76
C GLN A 31 19.10 -0.98 11.24
N VAL A 32 17.95 -1.57 11.60
CA VAL A 32 17.59 -2.92 11.18
C VAL A 32 17.47 -2.91 9.66
N LYS A 33 18.28 -3.71 8.97
CA LYS A 33 18.21 -3.82 7.52
C LYS A 33 16.85 -4.40 7.13
N LEU A 34 16.02 -3.58 6.49
CA LEU A 34 14.73 -3.99 5.99
C LEU A 34 14.87 -5.01 4.87
N ARG A 35 13.93 -5.95 4.81
CA ARG A 35 13.73 -6.94 3.75
C ARG A 35 12.32 -6.75 3.21
N VAL A 36 12.21 -6.17 2.02
CA VAL A 36 10.93 -6.07 1.31
C VAL A 36 10.61 -7.45 0.73
N VAL A 37 9.54 -8.07 1.19
CA VAL A 37 9.22 -9.47 0.84
C VAL A 37 7.83 -9.58 0.24
N VAL A 38 7.69 -10.43 -0.77
CA VAL A 38 6.38 -10.88 -1.27
C VAL A 38 6.18 -12.33 -0.87
N VAL A 39 5.06 -12.62 -0.20
CA VAL A 39 4.66 -13.98 0.16
C VAL A 39 3.60 -14.44 -0.83
N LEU A 40 3.89 -15.52 -1.55
CA LEU A 40 3.01 -16.08 -2.58
C LEU A 40 2.34 -17.36 -2.04
N PRO A 41 1.10 -17.67 -2.48
CA PRO A 41 0.49 -18.96 -2.20
C PRO A 41 1.39 -20.10 -2.67
N TYR A 42 1.51 -21.14 -1.84
CA TYR A 42 2.25 -22.35 -2.22
C TYR A 42 1.45 -23.15 -3.23
N ASP A 43 2.15 -23.77 -4.18
CA ASP A 43 1.56 -24.69 -5.15
C ASP A 43 1.11 -25.97 -4.44
N ALA A 44 -0.21 -26.09 -4.28
CA ALA A 44 -0.87 -27.24 -3.70
C ALA A 44 -1.56 -28.12 -4.76
N SER A 45 -1.22 -27.97 -6.04
CA SER A 45 -1.83 -28.72 -7.16
C SER A 45 -1.62 -30.24 -7.04
N ALA A 46 -0.53 -30.67 -6.40
CA ALA A 46 -0.23 -32.06 -6.09
C ALA A 46 -1.10 -32.66 -4.96
N LEU A 47 -1.90 -31.85 -4.27
CA LEU A 47 -2.84 -32.29 -3.24
C LEU A 47 -4.25 -32.48 -3.82
N GLU A 48 -5.05 -33.28 -3.10
CA GLU A 48 -6.48 -33.43 -3.41
C GLU A 48 -7.20 -32.09 -3.30
N ALA A 49 -8.31 -31.94 -4.03
CA ALA A 49 -9.06 -30.68 -4.08
C ALA A 49 -9.45 -30.15 -2.69
N GLY A 50 -9.76 -31.06 -1.76
CA GLY A 50 -10.08 -30.74 -0.37
C GLY A 50 -8.91 -30.13 0.42
N ASP A 51 -7.66 -30.40 0.02
CA ASP A 51 -6.43 -29.98 0.72
C ASP A 51 -5.74 -28.78 0.06
N ARG A 52 -6.19 -28.33 -1.13
CA ARG A 52 -5.54 -27.23 -1.87
C ARG A 52 -5.50 -25.90 -1.11
N TRP A 53 -6.37 -25.71 -0.12
CA TRP A 53 -6.36 -24.55 0.76
C TRP A 53 -5.02 -24.41 1.53
N MET A 54 -4.28 -25.49 1.73
CA MET A 54 -2.99 -25.48 2.43
C MET A 54 -1.97 -24.56 1.76
N GLY A 55 -2.06 -24.40 0.43
CA GLY A 55 -1.27 -23.44 -0.36
C GLY A 55 -1.36 -22.02 0.19
N GLU A 56 -2.59 -21.56 0.39
CA GLU A 56 -2.89 -20.27 0.99
C GLU A 56 -2.64 -20.27 2.50
N GLY A 57 -2.96 -21.37 3.19
CA GLY A 57 -2.73 -21.51 4.64
C GLY A 57 -1.28 -21.27 5.04
N VAL A 58 -0.31 -21.84 4.31
CA VAL A 58 1.12 -21.58 4.55
C VAL A 58 1.46 -20.12 4.33
N ALA A 59 0.95 -19.51 3.25
CA ALA A 59 1.21 -18.10 2.95
C ALA A 59 0.63 -17.17 4.04
N GLN A 60 -0.52 -17.51 4.63
CA GLN A 60 -1.09 -16.79 5.76
C GLN A 60 -0.23 -16.93 7.02
N ALA A 61 0.22 -18.14 7.35
CA ALA A 61 1.11 -18.36 8.50
C ALA A 61 2.44 -17.59 8.35
N LEU A 62 3.03 -17.58 7.15
CA LEU A 62 4.21 -16.78 6.82
C LEU A 62 3.96 -15.28 7.04
N THR A 63 2.83 -14.78 6.53
CA THR A 63 2.47 -13.36 6.65
C THR A 63 2.31 -12.94 8.11
N LEU A 64 1.58 -13.73 8.91
CA LEU A 64 1.35 -13.46 10.32
C LEU A 64 2.63 -13.52 11.16
N GLY A 65 3.49 -14.51 10.89
CA GLY A 65 4.77 -14.68 11.57
C GLY A 65 5.76 -13.55 11.26
N LEU A 66 5.98 -13.25 9.97
CA LEU A 66 6.95 -12.22 9.56
C LEU A 66 6.52 -10.81 10.01
N ALA A 67 5.22 -10.54 10.12
CA ALA A 67 4.69 -9.28 10.62
C ALA A 67 5.08 -8.97 12.09
N GLN A 68 5.62 -9.95 12.83
CA GLN A 68 6.07 -9.76 14.21
C GLN A 68 7.49 -9.17 14.33
N HIS A 69 8.17 -8.88 13.22
CA HIS A 69 9.56 -8.43 13.25
C HIS A 69 9.82 -7.24 12.33
N ALA A 70 10.49 -6.20 12.86
CA ALA A 70 10.69 -4.92 12.19
C ALA A 70 11.53 -4.98 10.90
N ALA A 71 12.31 -6.04 10.71
CA ALA A 71 13.09 -6.23 9.49
C ALA A 71 12.21 -6.56 8.27
N PHE A 72 10.99 -7.08 8.43
CA PHE A 72 10.19 -7.48 7.28
C PHE A 72 9.20 -6.41 6.86
N VAL A 73 9.21 -6.11 5.57
CA VAL A 73 8.23 -5.24 4.92
C VAL A 73 7.43 -6.10 3.94
N PRO A 74 6.37 -6.77 4.41
CA PRO A 74 5.54 -7.59 3.53
C PRO A 74 4.78 -6.69 2.54
N ILE A 75 4.83 -7.05 1.27
CA ILE A 75 4.02 -6.38 0.24
C ILE A 75 2.54 -6.73 0.45
N ASP A 76 1.70 -5.71 0.35
CA ASP A 76 0.24 -5.84 0.39
C ASP A 76 -0.27 -6.83 -0.67
N ARG A 77 -1.09 -7.78 -0.24
CA ARG A 77 -1.70 -8.81 -1.11
C ARG A 77 -2.65 -8.24 -2.16
N ALA A 78 -3.24 -7.06 -1.93
CA ALA A 78 -4.02 -6.36 -2.95
C ALA A 78 -3.15 -5.96 -4.17
N ARG A 79 -1.88 -5.60 -3.94
CA ARG A 79 -0.93 -5.29 -5.03
C ARG A 79 -0.54 -6.55 -5.80
N LEU A 80 -0.39 -7.68 -5.10
CA LEU A 80 -0.12 -8.97 -5.76
C LEU A 80 -1.28 -9.35 -6.69
N ARG A 81 -2.53 -9.18 -6.26
CA ARG A 81 -3.72 -9.48 -7.07
C ARG A 81 -3.73 -8.74 -8.41
N ALA A 82 -3.26 -7.48 -8.43
CA ALA A 82 -3.21 -6.67 -9.65
C ALA A 82 -2.30 -7.26 -10.75
N LEU A 83 -1.39 -8.18 -10.39
CA LEU A 83 -0.51 -8.88 -11.33
C LEU A 83 -1.12 -10.17 -11.90
N GLY A 84 -2.32 -10.55 -11.46
CA GLY A 84 -2.94 -11.84 -11.74
C GLY A 84 -2.50 -12.92 -10.75
N ALA A 85 -3.25 -14.03 -10.73
CA ALA A 85 -2.99 -15.19 -9.89
C ALA A 85 -2.86 -16.43 -10.77
N PRO A 86 -1.63 -16.88 -11.10
CA PRO A 86 -1.44 -18.14 -11.80
C PRO A 86 -1.85 -19.32 -10.89
N ASP A 87 -2.16 -20.46 -11.49
CA ASP A 87 -2.50 -21.68 -10.74
C ASP A 87 -1.34 -22.17 -9.84
N ALA A 88 -0.11 -21.89 -10.26
CA ALA A 88 1.10 -22.18 -9.49
C ALA A 88 2.18 -21.11 -9.69
N TRP A 89 2.89 -20.78 -8.62
CA TRP A 89 4.03 -19.86 -8.64
C TRP A 89 5.32 -20.65 -8.84
N GLY A 90 5.88 -20.63 -10.06
CA GLY A 90 7.24 -21.07 -10.34
C GLY A 90 8.25 -19.93 -10.25
N ASP A 91 9.55 -20.24 -10.34
CA ASP A 91 10.65 -19.27 -10.20
C ASP A 91 10.49 -18.04 -11.12
N ALA A 92 10.09 -18.25 -12.38
CA ALA A 92 9.88 -17.16 -13.34
C ALA A 92 8.72 -16.22 -12.94
N GLY A 93 7.58 -16.79 -12.53
CA GLY A 93 6.42 -16.02 -12.08
C GLY A 93 6.71 -15.27 -10.77
N ALA A 94 7.37 -15.94 -9.82
CA ALA A 94 7.79 -15.34 -8.56
C ALA A 94 8.77 -14.18 -8.79
N LEU A 95 9.73 -14.32 -9.71
CA LEU A 95 10.65 -13.25 -10.09
C LEU A 95 9.93 -12.06 -10.73
N GLN A 96 8.99 -12.34 -11.64
CA GLN A 96 8.20 -11.30 -12.30
C GLN A 96 7.39 -10.51 -11.26
N ALA A 97 6.70 -11.20 -10.35
CA ALA A 97 5.95 -10.56 -9.27
C ALA A 97 6.86 -9.74 -8.34
N ALA A 98 7.99 -10.30 -7.91
CA ALA A 98 8.92 -9.58 -7.05
C ALA A 98 9.47 -8.31 -7.71
N ARG A 99 9.86 -8.36 -9.00
CA ARG A 99 10.32 -7.19 -9.76
C ARG A 99 9.24 -6.13 -9.91
N ALA A 100 8.02 -6.55 -10.25
CA ALA A 100 6.88 -5.65 -10.43
C ALA A 100 6.50 -4.96 -9.11
N LEU A 101 6.62 -5.66 -7.98
CA LEU A 101 6.28 -5.14 -6.65
C LEU A 101 7.46 -4.48 -5.93
N ARG A 102 8.65 -4.46 -6.54
CA ARG A 102 9.92 -3.99 -5.93
C ARG A 102 10.26 -4.75 -4.63
N ALA A 103 9.93 -6.04 -4.57
CA ALA A 103 10.35 -6.91 -3.48
C ALA A 103 11.80 -7.38 -3.67
N GLU A 104 12.54 -7.43 -2.57
CA GLU A 104 13.89 -7.98 -2.51
C GLU A 104 13.90 -9.50 -2.45
N ALA A 105 12.81 -10.12 -2.04
CA ALA A 105 12.67 -11.56 -2.04
C ALA A 105 11.22 -12.03 -2.25
N ALA A 106 11.07 -13.17 -2.92
CA ALA A 106 9.82 -13.91 -3.02
C ALA A 106 9.88 -15.19 -2.19
N LEU A 107 8.88 -15.38 -1.34
CA LEU A 107 8.71 -16.54 -0.47
C LEU A 107 7.52 -17.33 -0.99
N PHE A 108 7.77 -18.56 -1.45
CA PHE A 108 6.78 -19.42 -2.09
C PHE A 108 7.22 -20.88 -1.93
N GLY A 109 6.52 -21.81 -2.55
CA GLY A 109 6.94 -23.20 -2.53
C GLY A 109 5.88 -24.10 -3.12
N ARG A 110 6.02 -25.40 -2.88
CA ARG A 110 5.06 -26.39 -3.31
C ARG A 110 4.87 -27.49 -2.28
N PHE A 111 3.81 -28.25 -2.45
CA PHE A 111 3.54 -29.46 -1.71
C PHE A 111 3.86 -30.70 -2.55
N GLU A 112 4.33 -31.74 -1.89
CA GLU A 112 4.43 -33.10 -2.43
C GLU A 112 3.73 -34.07 -1.45
N ARG A 113 3.08 -35.10 -1.97
CA ARG A 113 2.52 -36.17 -1.13
C ARG A 113 3.49 -37.35 -1.09
N ARG A 114 3.80 -37.86 0.11
CA ARG A 114 4.68 -39.02 0.32
C ARG A 114 4.00 -40.00 1.27
N GLY A 115 3.24 -40.94 0.69
CA GLY A 115 2.41 -41.84 1.48
C GLY A 115 1.30 -41.07 2.20
N ALA A 116 1.21 -41.25 3.53
CA ALA A 116 0.27 -40.53 4.38
C ALA A 116 0.73 -39.08 4.68
N ASP A 117 2.03 -38.81 4.57
CA ASP A 117 2.61 -37.51 4.91
C ASP A 117 2.54 -36.52 3.76
N VAL A 118 2.52 -35.24 4.13
CA VAL A 118 2.65 -34.12 3.21
C VAL A 118 4.04 -33.51 3.39
N VAL A 119 4.76 -33.23 2.32
CA VAL A 119 6.05 -32.55 2.36
C VAL A 119 5.90 -31.15 1.79
N VAL A 120 6.25 -30.15 2.61
CA VAL A 120 6.34 -28.76 2.19
C VAL A 120 7.74 -28.52 1.67
N LEU A 121 7.85 -28.05 0.43
CA LEU A 121 9.10 -27.66 -0.20
C LEU A 121 9.15 -26.14 -0.31
N PRO A 122 9.64 -25.45 0.73
CA PRO A 122 9.80 -24.00 0.69
C PRO A 122 10.85 -23.60 -0.34
N ARG A 123 10.59 -22.47 -1.00
CA ARG A 123 11.45 -21.82 -1.99
C ARG A 123 11.63 -20.37 -1.59
N LEU A 124 12.86 -19.90 -1.69
CA LEU A 124 13.20 -18.49 -1.53
C LEU A 124 13.94 -18.03 -2.78
N LEU A 125 13.50 -16.91 -3.34
CA LEU A 125 14.20 -16.25 -4.44
C LEU A 125 14.62 -14.85 -3.97
N GLU A 126 15.92 -14.58 -3.86
CA GLU A 126 16.45 -13.23 -3.62
C GLU A 126 16.59 -12.49 -4.95
N VAL A 127 16.12 -11.25 -5.03
CA VAL A 127 16.21 -10.42 -6.24
C VAL A 127 17.40 -9.47 -6.13
N LYS A 128 18.43 -9.68 -6.96
CA LYS A 128 19.65 -8.86 -7.00
C LYS A 128 19.93 -8.40 -8.43
N GLY A 129 20.03 -7.09 -8.64
CA GLY A 129 20.26 -6.52 -9.99
C GLY A 129 19.19 -6.95 -11.01
N GLY A 130 17.98 -7.26 -10.53
CA GLY A 130 16.91 -7.86 -11.32
C GLY A 130 16.99 -9.39 -11.43
N VAL A 131 18.14 -10.06 -11.25
CA VAL A 131 18.21 -11.53 -11.33
C VAL A 131 17.65 -12.17 -10.06
N GLY A 132 16.93 -13.28 -10.21
CA GLY A 132 16.46 -14.09 -9.09
C GLY A 132 17.48 -15.17 -8.75
N GLU A 133 18.02 -15.12 -7.53
CA GLU A 133 18.95 -16.12 -7.01
C GLU A 133 18.20 -17.06 -6.05
N PRO A 134 18.04 -18.36 -6.39
CA PRO A 134 17.36 -19.29 -5.51
C PRO A 134 18.22 -19.57 -4.27
N VAL A 135 17.59 -19.54 -3.11
CA VAL A 135 18.21 -19.90 -1.83
C VAL A 135 17.57 -21.20 -1.34
N ALA A 136 18.42 -22.19 -1.06
CA ALA A 136 17.98 -23.48 -0.58
C ALA A 136 17.37 -23.36 0.83
N LEU A 137 16.24 -24.03 1.02
CA LEU A 137 15.57 -24.22 2.31
C LEU A 137 15.30 -25.70 2.48
N GLU A 138 15.33 -26.17 3.72
CA GLU A 138 15.07 -27.57 4.03
C GLU A 138 13.60 -27.92 3.78
N ALA A 139 13.38 -29.12 3.25
CA ALA A 139 12.05 -29.69 3.13
C ALA A 139 11.46 -29.95 4.52
N VAL A 140 10.18 -29.62 4.70
CA VAL A 140 9.47 -29.87 5.97
C VAL A 140 8.48 -30.99 5.75
N THR A 141 8.78 -32.16 6.33
CA THR A 141 7.82 -33.26 6.41
C THR A 141 6.76 -32.94 7.45
N VAL A 142 5.50 -33.11 7.06
CA VAL A 142 4.32 -32.84 7.86
C VAL A 142 3.55 -34.14 8.06
N PRO A 143 3.72 -34.80 9.22
CA PRO A 143 2.87 -35.90 9.62
C PRO A 143 1.41 -35.47 9.72
N GLU A 144 0.50 -36.45 9.61
CA GLU A 144 -0.93 -36.22 9.77
C GLU A 144 -1.24 -35.50 11.11
N GLY A 145 -2.04 -34.43 11.04
CA GLY A 145 -2.40 -33.62 12.21
C GLY A 145 -1.35 -32.62 12.70
N GLU A 146 -0.11 -32.64 12.16
CA GLU A 146 0.97 -31.74 12.61
C GLU A 146 1.13 -30.45 11.79
N LEU A 147 0.28 -30.22 10.78
CA LEU A 147 0.42 -29.11 9.82
C LEU A 147 0.69 -27.76 10.49
N LEU A 148 -0.13 -27.37 11.47
CA LEU A 148 0.01 -26.07 12.11
C LEU A 148 1.34 -25.89 12.84
N ALA A 149 1.85 -26.95 13.49
CA ALA A 149 3.12 -26.90 14.20
C ALA A 149 4.30 -26.83 13.22
N ARG A 150 4.26 -27.62 12.14
CA ARG A 150 5.32 -27.69 11.13
C ARG A 150 5.40 -26.45 10.24
N VAL A 151 4.26 -25.82 9.94
CA VAL A 151 4.22 -24.57 9.17
C VAL A 151 4.67 -23.37 9.99
N ALA A 152 4.42 -23.37 11.30
CA ALA A 152 4.75 -22.25 12.19
C ALA A 152 6.26 -21.93 12.28
N VAL A 153 7.12 -22.90 11.95
CA VAL A 153 8.58 -22.70 11.93
C VAL A 153 9.11 -22.12 10.61
N LEU A 154 8.32 -22.14 9.53
CA LEU A 154 8.74 -21.63 8.23
C LEU A 154 9.15 -20.15 8.23
N PRO A 155 8.42 -19.21 8.87
CA PRO A 155 8.85 -17.81 8.89
C PRO A 155 10.24 -17.62 9.51
N ILE A 156 10.58 -18.44 10.51
CA ILE A 156 11.92 -18.45 11.15
C ILE A 156 12.98 -18.96 10.15
N ALA A 157 12.67 -20.04 9.42
CA ALA A 157 13.57 -20.56 8.39
C ALA A 157 13.85 -19.52 7.30
N TYR A 158 12.81 -18.83 6.82
CA TYR A 158 12.94 -17.72 5.87
C TYR A 158 13.74 -16.56 6.44
N ALA A 159 13.50 -16.18 7.70
CA ALA A 159 14.24 -15.11 8.34
C ALA A 159 15.75 -15.41 8.42
N ARG A 160 16.11 -16.63 8.80
CA ARG A 160 17.50 -17.11 8.84
C ARG A 160 18.13 -17.13 7.44
N ALA A 161 17.41 -17.63 6.43
CA ALA A 161 17.88 -17.63 5.04
C ALA A 161 18.09 -16.20 4.49
N LEU A 162 17.24 -15.26 4.92
CA LEU A 162 17.35 -13.83 4.63
C LEU A 162 18.35 -13.10 5.56
N ARG A 163 19.12 -13.83 6.37
CA ARG A 163 20.17 -13.30 7.25
C ARG A 163 19.64 -12.23 8.22
N VAL A 164 18.38 -12.38 8.64
CA VAL A 164 17.78 -11.57 9.69
C VAL A 164 18.12 -12.21 11.03
N PRO A 165 18.91 -11.55 11.90
CA PRO A 165 19.22 -12.08 13.22
C PRO A 165 17.93 -12.11 14.05
N LEU A 166 17.71 -13.21 14.78
CA LEU A 166 16.56 -13.38 15.65
C LEU A 166 17.04 -13.76 17.05
N THR A 167 16.53 -13.06 18.06
CA THR A 167 16.59 -13.50 19.46
C THR A 167 15.63 -14.65 19.71
N ASP A 168 15.80 -15.35 20.83
CA ASP A 168 14.87 -16.42 21.24
C ASP A 168 13.45 -15.88 21.46
N ALA A 169 13.34 -14.67 22.01
CA ALA A 169 12.05 -14.00 22.24
C ALA A 169 11.35 -13.61 20.92
N GLU A 170 12.11 -13.17 19.91
CA GLU A 170 11.57 -12.91 18.57
C GLU A 170 11.17 -14.20 17.87
N THR A 171 11.99 -15.25 17.96
CA THR A 171 11.70 -16.57 17.42
C THR A 171 10.36 -17.11 17.98
N ALA A 172 10.20 -17.09 19.31
CA ALA A 172 8.97 -17.56 19.95
C ALA A 172 7.74 -16.71 19.58
N ARG A 173 7.92 -15.41 19.37
CA ARG A 173 6.84 -14.49 18.97
C ARG A 173 6.39 -14.76 17.53
N ILE A 174 7.35 -14.91 16.61
CA ILE A 174 7.10 -15.23 15.20
C ILE A 174 6.37 -16.57 15.08
N GLU A 175 6.87 -17.61 15.75
CA GLU A 175 6.27 -18.95 15.73
C GLU A 175 4.84 -18.93 16.28
N ARG A 176 4.61 -18.25 17.41
CA ARG A 176 3.27 -18.09 18.00
C ARG A 176 2.31 -17.41 17.04
N ALA A 177 2.72 -16.33 16.38
CA ALA A 177 1.86 -15.61 15.45
C ALA A 177 1.56 -16.42 14.18
N ALA A 178 2.52 -17.24 13.71
CA ALA A 178 2.32 -18.13 12.57
C ALA A 178 1.34 -19.29 12.86
N ARG A 179 1.01 -19.54 14.14
CA ARG A 179 0.01 -20.50 14.59
C ARG A 179 -1.14 -19.79 15.31
N PRO A 180 -2.03 -19.09 14.58
CA PRO A 180 -3.02 -18.20 15.19
C PRO A 180 -4.23 -18.94 15.80
N THR A 181 -4.31 -20.26 15.63
CA THR A 181 -5.32 -21.14 16.24
C THR A 181 -4.70 -22.52 16.52
N ARG A 182 -5.30 -23.28 17.44
CA ARG A 182 -4.99 -24.69 17.65
C ARG A 182 -5.85 -25.64 16.82
N SER A 183 -6.95 -25.13 16.24
CA SER A 183 -7.91 -25.91 15.45
C SER A 183 -7.52 -25.89 13.98
N LEU A 184 -7.08 -27.04 13.46
CA LEU A 184 -6.77 -27.19 12.03
C LEU A 184 -7.98 -26.83 11.15
N ARG A 185 -9.17 -27.25 11.58
CA ARG A 185 -10.43 -26.96 10.88
C ARG A 185 -10.75 -25.47 10.87
N ALA A 186 -10.53 -24.77 11.98
CA ALA A 186 -10.70 -23.31 12.02
C ALA A 186 -9.71 -22.62 11.06
N PHE A 187 -8.45 -23.09 11.03
CA PHE A 187 -7.43 -22.55 10.14
C PHE A 187 -7.74 -22.81 8.66
N GLU A 188 -8.28 -23.97 8.31
CA GLU A 188 -8.76 -24.28 6.95
C GLU A 188 -9.85 -23.29 6.52
N PHE A 189 -10.89 -23.12 7.34
CA PHE A 189 -11.96 -22.17 7.04
C PHE A 189 -11.43 -20.74 6.89
N PHE A 190 -10.49 -20.34 7.76
CA PHE A 190 -9.82 -19.06 7.67
C PHE A 190 -9.06 -18.89 6.34
N ALA A 191 -8.22 -19.85 5.96
CA ALA A 191 -7.46 -19.78 4.71
C ALA A 191 -8.38 -19.69 3.49
N ARG A 192 -9.43 -20.51 3.43
CA ARG A 192 -10.43 -20.46 2.35
C ARG A 192 -11.19 -19.14 2.34
N GLY A 193 -11.57 -18.63 3.52
CA GLY A 193 -12.23 -17.33 3.67
C GLY A 193 -11.37 -16.17 3.17
N GLN A 194 -10.06 -16.21 3.45
CA GLN A 194 -9.09 -15.23 2.94
C GLN A 194 -8.97 -15.32 1.42
N THR A 195 -8.90 -16.52 0.83
CA THR A 195 -8.91 -16.69 -0.63
C THR A 195 -10.17 -16.09 -1.26
N ALA A 196 -11.35 -16.36 -0.69
CA ALA A 196 -12.61 -15.82 -1.17
C ALA A 196 -12.64 -14.28 -1.05
N ALA A 197 -12.18 -13.73 0.06
CA ALA A 197 -12.08 -12.28 0.26
C ALA A 197 -11.16 -11.63 -0.80
N LEU A 198 -10.03 -12.27 -1.11
CA LEU A 198 -9.08 -11.80 -2.11
C LEU A 198 -9.58 -11.93 -3.54
N ALA A 199 -10.35 -12.98 -3.86
CA ALA A 199 -11.01 -13.11 -5.17
C ALA A 199 -11.99 -11.96 -5.43
N GLY A 200 -12.61 -11.43 -4.38
CA GLY A 200 -13.45 -10.24 -4.41
C GLY A 200 -14.73 -10.36 -5.25
N GLY A 201 -15.51 -9.29 -5.26
CA GLY A 201 -16.86 -9.32 -5.81
C GLY A 201 -17.89 -9.83 -4.80
N GLN A 202 -19.16 -9.47 -5.00
CA GLN A 202 -20.21 -9.66 -3.99
C GLN A 202 -20.33 -11.11 -3.52
N GLN A 203 -20.45 -12.06 -4.46
CA GLN A 203 -20.61 -13.48 -4.14
C GLN A 203 -19.42 -14.06 -3.36
N ASN A 204 -18.19 -13.70 -3.74
CA ASN A 204 -16.99 -14.19 -3.05
C ASN A 204 -16.84 -13.55 -1.66
N HIS A 205 -17.25 -12.28 -1.49
CA HIS A 205 -17.26 -11.66 -0.17
C HIS A 205 -18.32 -12.29 0.75
N GLU A 206 -19.48 -12.67 0.23
CA GLU A 206 -20.48 -13.43 1.00
C GLU A 206 -19.96 -14.82 1.39
N ALA A 207 -19.29 -15.53 0.47
CA ALA A 207 -18.63 -16.79 0.78
C ALA A 207 -17.52 -16.63 1.83
N ALA A 208 -16.75 -15.53 1.77
CA ALA A 208 -15.73 -15.21 2.77
C ALA A 208 -16.36 -14.97 4.16
N VAL A 209 -17.53 -14.32 4.23
CA VAL A 209 -18.28 -14.14 5.49
C VAL A 209 -18.67 -15.49 6.09
N ASP A 210 -19.23 -16.41 5.29
CA ASP A 210 -19.60 -17.76 5.75
C ASP A 210 -18.38 -18.52 6.29
N LEU A 211 -17.32 -18.60 5.48
CA LEU A 211 -16.10 -19.33 5.83
C LEU A 211 -15.44 -18.77 7.09
N LEU A 212 -15.29 -17.45 7.20
CA LEU A 212 -14.68 -16.83 8.38
C LEU A 212 -15.57 -16.97 9.63
N SER A 213 -16.89 -16.97 9.48
CA SER A 213 -17.81 -17.25 10.59
C SER A 213 -17.64 -18.70 11.08
N ARG A 214 -17.53 -19.67 10.17
CA ARG A 214 -17.26 -21.07 10.50
C ARG A 214 -15.87 -21.29 11.12
N ALA A 215 -14.89 -20.47 10.76
CA ALA A 215 -13.58 -20.46 11.42
C ALA A 215 -13.72 -20.06 12.89
N ILE A 216 -14.51 -19.02 13.19
CA ILE A 216 -14.81 -18.55 14.55
C ILE A 216 -15.67 -19.56 15.32
N GLU A 217 -16.63 -20.22 14.68
CA GLU A 217 -17.42 -21.29 15.32
C GLU A 217 -16.54 -22.49 15.71
N ALA A 218 -15.57 -22.84 14.86
CA ALA A 218 -14.63 -23.93 15.12
C ALA A 218 -13.57 -23.58 16.18
N ASP A 219 -13.28 -22.29 16.37
CA ASP A 219 -12.44 -21.76 17.45
C ASP A 219 -12.89 -20.33 17.82
N SER A 220 -13.71 -20.23 18.87
CA SER A 220 -14.25 -18.93 19.34
C SER A 220 -13.18 -17.96 19.86
N SER A 221 -11.95 -18.43 20.08
CA SER A 221 -10.80 -17.61 20.50
C SER A 221 -9.92 -17.18 19.32
N PHE A 222 -10.32 -17.43 18.06
CA PHE A 222 -9.51 -17.15 16.88
C PHE A 222 -9.52 -15.65 16.53
N VAL A 223 -8.71 -14.88 17.28
CA VAL A 223 -8.54 -13.42 17.20
C VAL A 223 -8.38 -12.91 15.76
N VAL A 224 -7.53 -13.58 14.98
CA VAL A 224 -7.21 -13.18 13.59
C VAL A 224 -8.40 -13.39 12.66
N ALA A 225 -9.23 -14.41 12.89
CA ALA A 225 -10.44 -14.65 12.09
C ALA A 225 -11.51 -13.57 12.34
N HIS A 226 -11.68 -13.10 13.59
CA HIS A 226 -12.53 -11.95 13.89
C HIS A 226 -12.07 -10.70 13.14
N HIS A 227 -10.77 -10.40 13.18
CA HIS A 227 -10.23 -9.27 12.43
C HIS A 227 -10.47 -9.41 10.92
N ALA A 228 -10.18 -10.57 10.33
CA ALA A 228 -10.42 -10.82 8.91
C ALA A 228 -11.90 -10.68 8.53
N LEU A 229 -12.82 -11.21 9.34
CA LEU A 229 -14.26 -11.08 9.11
C LEU A 229 -14.70 -9.61 9.16
N GLY A 230 -14.12 -8.83 10.07
CA GLY A 230 -14.34 -7.39 10.15
C GLY A 230 -13.93 -6.66 8.86
N LEU A 231 -12.77 -6.99 8.27
CA LEU A 231 -12.31 -6.41 7.01
C LEU A 231 -13.24 -6.75 5.84
N VAL A 232 -13.77 -7.98 5.79
CA VAL A 232 -14.74 -8.39 4.76
C VAL A 232 -16.05 -7.61 4.92
N HIS A 233 -16.56 -7.47 6.15
CA HIS A 233 -17.75 -6.64 6.41
C HIS A 233 -17.54 -5.17 6.06
N GLN A 234 -16.34 -4.63 6.30
CA GLN A 234 -16.00 -3.26 5.90
C GLN A 234 -16.04 -3.09 4.38
N THR A 235 -15.49 -4.05 3.64
CA THR A 235 -15.54 -4.08 2.17
C THR A 235 -16.97 -4.14 1.65
N LEU A 236 -17.84 -4.89 2.33
CA LEU A 236 -19.28 -4.97 2.03
C LEU A 236 -20.09 -3.74 2.48
N GLY A 237 -19.45 -2.70 3.05
CA GLY A 237 -20.13 -1.50 3.57
C GLY A 237 -20.86 -1.71 4.91
N ASN A 238 -20.78 -2.90 5.51
CA ASN A 238 -21.43 -3.26 6.76
C ASN A 238 -20.64 -2.73 7.98
N ARG A 239 -20.53 -1.41 8.12
CA ARG A 239 -19.69 -0.72 9.12
C ARG A 239 -19.94 -1.18 10.56
N TRP A 240 -21.20 -1.39 10.93
CA TRP A 240 -21.56 -1.86 12.28
C TRP A 240 -21.08 -3.28 12.56
N LYS A 241 -21.22 -4.19 11.59
CA LYS A 241 -20.71 -5.56 11.72
C LYS A 241 -19.18 -5.57 11.74
N ALA A 242 -18.53 -4.76 10.91
CA ALA A 242 -17.08 -4.60 10.92
C ALA A 242 -16.56 -4.15 12.29
N ALA A 243 -17.14 -3.08 12.84
CA ALA A 243 -16.76 -2.57 14.17
C ALA A 243 -16.99 -3.61 15.29
N ALA A 244 -18.08 -4.39 15.21
CA ALA A 244 -18.35 -5.45 16.18
C ALA A 244 -17.26 -6.54 16.15
N GLN A 245 -16.84 -6.95 14.96
CA GLN A 245 -15.80 -7.98 14.81
C GLN A 245 -14.41 -7.47 15.23
N PHE A 246 -14.06 -6.22 14.90
CA PHE A 246 -12.81 -5.64 15.40
C PHE A 246 -12.80 -5.53 16.93
N ARG A 247 -13.91 -5.13 17.54
CA ARG A 247 -14.04 -5.09 19.01
C ARG A 247 -13.92 -6.47 19.63
N ALA A 248 -14.58 -7.48 19.07
CA ALA A 248 -14.44 -8.86 19.51
C ALA A 248 -12.98 -9.33 19.46
N SER A 249 -12.27 -9.02 18.37
CA SER A 249 -10.83 -9.29 18.24
C SER A 249 -10.01 -8.62 19.35
N THR A 250 -10.22 -7.32 19.62
CA THR A 250 -9.51 -6.59 20.70
C THR A 250 -9.86 -7.08 22.11
N GLN A 251 -11.06 -7.63 22.32
CA GLN A 251 -11.49 -8.18 23.61
C GLN A 251 -10.85 -9.55 23.88
N LEU A 252 -10.67 -10.37 22.82
CA LEU A 252 -10.00 -11.66 22.91
C LEU A 252 -8.48 -11.50 23.09
N ASP A 253 -7.87 -10.54 22.40
CA ASP A 253 -6.45 -10.23 22.55
C ASP A 253 -6.20 -8.72 22.38
N ALA A 254 -5.98 -8.04 23.51
CA ALA A 254 -5.66 -6.62 23.56
C ALA A 254 -4.25 -6.29 23.06
N ALA A 255 -3.40 -7.30 22.81
CA ALA A 255 -2.05 -7.13 22.26
C ALA A 255 -1.99 -7.30 20.74
N TYR A 256 -3.12 -7.59 20.06
CA TYR A 256 -3.20 -7.71 18.61
C TYR A 256 -3.47 -6.34 17.96
N PRO A 257 -2.48 -5.70 17.27
CA PRO A 257 -2.59 -4.32 16.80
C PRO A 257 -3.51 -4.10 15.59
N GLU A 258 -3.67 -5.10 14.73
CA GLU A 258 -4.41 -5.04 13.47
C GLU A 258 -5.85 -4.52 13.64
N PRO A 259 -6.68 -5.04 14.57
CA PRO A 259 -8.04 -4.53 14.78
C PRO A 259 -8.09 -3.08 15.31
N PHE A 260 -7.08 -2.61 16.05
CA PHE A 260 -7.02 -1.19 16.44
C PHE A 260 -6.77 -0.29 15.23
N LYS A 261 -5.85 -0.69 14.35
CA LYS A 261 -5.62 0.02 13.08
C LYS A 261 -6.90 0.03 12.24
N ALA A 262 -7.60 -1.10 12.14
CA ALA A 262 -8.84 -1.21 11.37
C ALA A 262 -10.01 -0.39 11.97
N LEU A 263 -10.10 -0.29 13.30
CA LEU A 263 -11.01 0.64 13.97
C LEU A 263 -10.66 2.10 13.65
N GLY A 264 -9.37 2.44 13.61
CA GLY A 264 -8.89 3.74 13.16
C GLY A 264 -9.38 4.08 11.75
N ASP A 265 -9.24 3.14 10.81
CA ASP A 265 -9.74 3.30 9.44
C ASP A 265 -11.25 3.53 9.38
N LEU A 266 -12.02 2.80 10.21
CA LEU A 266 -13.48 2.98 10.30
C LEU A 266 -13.86 4.37 10.85
N PHE A 267 -13.15 4.86 11.86
CA PHE A 267 -13.38 6.20 12.42
C PHE A 267 -13.00 7.30 11.44
N LEU A 268 -11.88 7.15 10.73
CA LEU A 268 -11.42 8.08 9.71
C LEU A 268 -12.42 8.21 8.57
N ALA A 269 -12.99 7.09 8.10
CA ALA A 269 -13.99 7.04 7.04
C ALA A 269 -15.43 7.36 7.51
N ALA A 270 -15.64 7.65 8.80
CA ALA A 270 -16.96 7.93 9.34
C ALA A 270 -17.47 9.31 8.88
N PRO A 271 -18.76 9.47 8.53
CA PRO A 271 -19.29 10.75 8.04
C PRO A 271 -19.24 11.86 9.10
N ARG A 272 -19.18 11.47 10.39
CA ARG A 272 -19.10 12.37 11.53
C ARG A 272 -17.68 12.87 11.83
N ARG A 273 -16.70 12.58 10.95
CA ARG A 273 -15.31 13.05 11.10
C ARG A 273 -14.71 12.70 12.46
N LEU A 274 -14.74 11.41 12.82
CA LEU A 274 -14.29 10.90 14.12
C LEU A 274 -12.76 10.83 14.23
N PHE A 275 -12.07 11.91 13.84
CA PHE A 275 -10.62 11.92 13.66
C PHE A 275 -9.84 11.73 14.96
N ASP A 276 -10.36 12.22 16.10
CA ASP A 276 -9.73 11.99 17.41
C ASP A 276 -9.73 10.51 17.79
N GLN A 277 -10.86 9.81 17.57
CA GLN A 277 -10.96 8.37 17.80
C GLN A 277 -10.07 7.58 16.82
N ALA A 278 -9.94 8.07 15.58
CA ALA A 278 -9.01 7.49 14.61
C ALA A 278 -7.56 7.61 15.11
N VAL A 279 -7.14 8.81 15.53
CA VAL A 279 -5.80 9.06 16.09
C VAL A 279 -5.53 8.18 17.31
N GLU A 280 -6.48 8.06 18.25
CA GLU A 280 -6.36 7.19 19.42
C GLU A 280 -6.16 5.72 19.03
N ALA A 281 -6.98 5.21 18.11
CA ALA A 281 -6.91 3.84 17.65
C ALA A 281 -5.59 3.53 16.91
N TYR A 282 -5.12 4.44 16.04
CA TYR A 282 -3.82 4.30 15.38
C TYR A 282 -2.66 4.36 16.37
N ASN A 283 -2.70 5.28 17.34
CA ASN A 283 -1.69 5.34 18.39
C ASN A 283 -1.64 4.04 19.20
N LYS A 284 -2.80 3.42 19.49
CA LYS A 284 -2.83 2.13 20.18
C LYS A 284 -2.19 1.02 19.35
N ALA A 285 -2.47 0.95 18.05
CA ALA A 285 -1.81 0.00 17.16
C ALA A 285 -0.29 0.20 17.10
N ILE A 286 0.18 1.46 17.10
CA ILE A 286 1.60 1.83 17.11
C ILE A 286 2.26 1.49 18.45
N GLU A 287 1.58 1.70 19.58
CA GLU A 287 2.07 1.31 20.91
C GLU A 287 2.35 -0.19 20.98
N LEU A 288 1.41 -1.00 20.46
CA LEU A 288 1.53 -2.46 20.43
C LEU A 288 2.58 -2.95 19.42
N ARG A 289 2.74 -2.25 18.29
CA ARG A 289 3.73 -2.56 17.26
C ARG A 289 4.34 -1.27 16.68
N PRO A 290 5.46 -0.77 17.24
CA PRO A 290 6.04 0.52 16.84
C PRO A 290 6.45 0.62 15.37
N PHE A 291 6.77 -0.50 14.74
CA PHE A 291 7.15 -0.62 13.32
C PHE A 291 5.97 -0.88 12.38
N TYR A 292 4.72 -0.72 12.85
CA TYR A 292 3.53 -0.93 12.03
C TYR A 292 3.30 0.23 11.06
N ALA A 293 3.94 0.17 9.89
CA ALA A 293 3.92 1.25 8.90
C ALA A 293 2.51 1.74 8.54
N ASP A 294 1.56 0.84 8.29
CA ASP A 294 0.20 1.21 7.90
C ASP A 294 -0.58 1.96 9.00
N ALA A 295 -0.26 1.73 10.27
CA ALA A 295 -0.84 2.50 11.37
C ALA A 295 -0.27 3.92 11.43
N HIS A 296 1.02 4.10 11.10
CA HIS A 296 1.62 5.44 10.93
C HIS A 296 1.03 6.17 9.71
N VAL A 297 0.73 5.46 8.61
CA VAL A 297 0.02 6.04 7.46
C VAL A 297 -1.36 6.54 7.88
N GLY A 298 -2.16 5.69 8.54
CA GLY A 298 -3.48 6.07 9.02
C GLY A 298 -3.44 7.23 10.02
N LEU A 299 -2.43 7.27 10.90
CA LEU A 299 -2.21 8.41 11.79
C LEU A 299 -1.91 9.70 11.01
N GLY A 300 -1.11 9.61 9.94
CA GLY A 300 -0.85 10.72 9.02
C GLY A 300 -2.13 11.22 8.35
N ASP A 301 -2.93 10.31 7.81
CA ASP A 301 -4.21 10.62 7.16
C ASP A 301 -5.17 11.30 8.15
N ALA A 302 -5.29 10.78 9.37
CA ALA A 302 -6.15 11.35 10.41
C ALA A 302 -5.69 12.74 10.87
N LYS A 303 -4.38 12.96 11.01
CA LYS A 303 -3.82 14.28 11.36
C LYS A 303 -3.98 15.29 10.23
N ALA A 304 -3.76 14.89 8.98
CA ALA A 304 -4.01 15.73 7.81
C ALA A 304 -5.49 16.15 7.76
N ALA A 305 -6.42 15.21 7.99
CA ALA A 305 -7.85 15.49 8.03
C ALA A 305 -8.26 16.44 9.16
N LYS A 306 -7.47 16.52 10.24
CA LYS A 306 -7.62 17.49 11.33
C LYS A 306 -6.96 18.85 11.06
N GLY A 307 -6.20 18.99 9.98
CA GLY A 307 -5.36 20.16 9.71
C GLY A 307 -4.06 20.20 10.52
N ASP A 308 -3.69 19.13 11.24
CA ASP A 308 -2.35 18.99 11.85
C ASP A 308 -1.34 18.56 10.77
N VAL A 309 -0.97 19.52 9.93
CA VAL A 309 -0.10 19.30 8.75
C VAL A 309 1.29 18.79 9.17
N ASP A 310 1.91 19.38 10.18
CA ASP A 310 3.24 18.97 10.65
C ASP A 310 3.21 17.58 11.27
N GLY A 311 2.19 17.28 12.08
CA GLY A 311 2.00 15.96 12.65
C GLY A 311 1.72 14.89 11.59
N ALA A 312 1.02 15.24 10.50
CA ALA A 312 0.80 14.35 9.38
C ALA A 312 2.12 14.00 8.65
N VAL A 313 2.93 15.01 8.32
CA VAL A 313 4.25 14.81 7.70
C VAL A 313 5.13 13.92 8.58
N ALA A 314 5.17 14.18 9.90
CA ALA A 314 5.96 13.38 10.83
C ALA A 314 5.51 11.90 10.87
N ALA A 315 4.19 11.64 10.87
CA ALA A 315 3.65 10.29 10.86
C ALA A 315 3.96 9.57 9.52
N TYR A 316 3.79 10.24 8.38
CA TYR A 316 4.17 9.70 7.08
C TYR A 316 5.66 9.40 6.96
N GLN A 317 6.54 10.28 7.46
CA GLN A 317 7.97 10.01 7.50
C GLN A 317 8.30 8.79 8.37
N ARG A 318 7.62 8.61 9.51
CA ARG A 318 7.75 7.39 10.32
C ARG A 318 7.24 6.15 9.60
N ALA A 319 6.16 6.24 8.83
CA ALA A 319 5.71 5.14 7.98
C ALA A 319 6.79 4.73 6.96
N LEU A 320 7.46 5.70 6.32
CA LEU A 320 8.52 5.43 5.34
C LEU A 320 9.80 4.84 5.96
N VAL A 321 10.06 5.07 7.24
CA VAL A 321 11.16 4.39 7.97
C VAL A 321 10.93 2.88 8.01
N PHE A 322 9.68 2.43 8.11
CA PHE A 322 9.33 1.00 8.21
C PHE A 322 8.84 0.39 6.90
N ASN A 323 8.35 1.20 5.96
CA ASN A 323 7.97 0.76 4.63
C ASN A 323 8.36 1.82 3.58
N PRO A 324 9.60 1.78 3.07
CA PRO A 324 10.11 2.78 2.12
C PRO A 324 9.54 2.60 0.70
N VAL A 325 8.76 1.55 0.44
CA VAL A 325 8.20 1.22 -0.87
C VAL A 325 6.68 1.44 -0.94
N ASN A 326 6.16 2.36 -0.12
CA ASN A 326 4.76 2.72 -0.10
C ASN A 326 4.46 3.95 -0.99
N PRO A 327 3.91 3.77 -2.21
CA PRO A 327 3.62 4.88 -3.12
C PRO A 327 2.58 5.86 -2.55
N ARG A 328 1.62 5.38 -1.74
CA ARG A 328 0.55 6.22 -1.18
C ARG A 328 1.10 7.30 -0.25
N VAL A 329 2.13 6.97 0.52
CA VAL A 329 2.74 7.92 1.45
C VAL A 329 3.48 9.03 0.69
N HIS A 330 4.21 8.68 -0.36
CA HIS A 330 4.87 9.66 -1.23
C HIS A 330 3.85 10.58 -1.94
N LEU A 331 2.73 10.02 -2.38
CA LEU A 331 1.61 10.77 -2.95
C LEU A 331 1.02 11.77 -1.92
N SER A 332 0.71 11.32 -0.71
CA SER A 332 0.19 12.19 0.36
C SER A 332 1.18 13.29 0.76
N LEU A 333 2.47 12.98 0.85
CA LEU A 333 3.51 13.98 1.10
C LEU A 333 3.62 14.99 -0.04
N GLY A 334 3.54 14.55 -1.30
CA GLY A 334 3.53 15.45 -2.47
C GLY A 334 2.40 16.47 -2.42
N LYS A 335 1.18 16.00 -2.09
CA LYS A 335 0.00 16.86 -1.89
C LYS A 335 0.22 17.87 -0.77
N ILE A 336 0.70 17.44 0.39
CA ILE A 336 0.94 18.33 1.53
C ILE A 336 2.03 19.35 1.20
N PHE A 337 3.15 18.92 0.61
CA PHE A 337 4.23 19.81 0.26
C PHE A 337 3.79 20.86 -0.76
N TYR A 338 2.94 20.49 -1.72
CA TYR A 338 2.39 21.43 -2.68
C TYR A 338 1.35 22.37 -2.05
N GLY A 339 0.24 21.82 -1.57
CA GLY A 339 -0.96 22.59 -1.21
C GLY A 339 -0.88 23.28 0.15
N GLU A 340 -0.21 22.67 1.13
CA GLU A 340 -0.20 23.16 2.51
C GLU A 340 1.09 23.89 2.89
N LYS A 341 2.22 23.53 2.26
CA LYS A 341 3.55 24.06 2.63
C LYS A 341 4.23 24.90 1.54
N GLY A 342 3.79 24.86 0.28
CA GLY A 342 4.45 25.55 -0.83
C GLY A 342 5.90 25.08 -1.09
N LEU A 343 6.24 23.86 -0.67
CA LEU A 343 7.53 23.22 -0.85
C LEU A 343 7.56 22.46 -2.19
N TYR A 344 7.71 23.21 -3.28
CA TYR A 344 7.55 22.69 -4.64
C TYR A 344 8.61 21.65 -5.03
N TYR A 345 9.87 21.82 -4.61
CA TYR A 345 10.93 20.85 -4.92
C TYR A 345 10.68 19.51 -4.24
N GLU A 346 10.32 19.55 -2.96
CA GLU A 346 9.98 18.38 -2.15
C GLU A 346 8.73 17.69 -2.70
N SER A 347 7.73 18.47 -3.14
CA SER A 347 6.55 17.94 -3.82
C SER A 347 6.89 17.19 -5.11
N VAL A 348 7.69 17.79 -6.00
CA VAL A 348 8.15 17.12 -7.24
C VAL A 348 8.89 15.82 -6.92
N THR A 349 9.80 15.83 -5.95
CA THR A 349 10.52 14.62 -5.53
C THR A 349 9.57 13.55 -4.99
N ALA A 350 8.60 13.94 -4.16
CA ALA A 350 7.62 13.01 -3.60
C ALA A 350 6.72 12.40 -4.67
N TYR A 351 6.14 13.22 -5.57
CA TYR A 351 5.32 12.71 -6.67
C TYR A 351 6.11 11.82 -7.63
N LYS A 352 7.34 12.20 -8.01
CA LYS A 352 8.21 11.33 -8.82
C LYS A 352 8.47 9.99 -8.15
N LYS A 353 8.67 9.98 -6.83
CA LYS A 353 8.87 8.72 -6.09
C LYS A 353 7.60 7.89 -6.03
N ALA A 354 6.42 8.50 -5.88
CA ALA A 354 5.15 7.80 -5.98
C ALA A 354 4.98 7.14 -7.36
N ILE A 355 5.29 7.85 -8.45
CA ILE A 355 5.22 7.35 -9.83
C ILE A 355 6.25 6.24 -10.09
N ASP A 356 7.46 6.33 -9.54
CA ASP A 356 8.49 5.27 -9.64
C ASP A 356 8.05 3.96 -8.96
N LEU A 357 7.34 4.08 -7.84
CA LEU A 357 6.82 2.94 -7.06
C LEU A 357 5.48 2.40 -7.62
N ASP A 358 4.67 3.27 -8.21
CA ASP A 358 3.41 2.94 -8.89
C ASP A 358 3.25 3.78 -10.17
N ALA A 359 3.72 3.22 -11.28
CA ALA A 359 3.67 3.87 -12.59
C ALA A 359 2.24 4.15 -13.08
N ASN A 360 1.24 3.47 -12.48
CA ASN A 360 -0.16 3.59 -12.84
C ASN A 360 -0.92 4.66 -12.01
N SER A 361 -0.23 5.36 -11.11
CA SER A 361 -0.86 6.39 -10.28
C SER A 361 -1.18 7.65 -11.09
N LEU A 362 -2.40 7.72 -11.62
CA LEU A 362 -2.92 8.91 -12.30
C LEU A 362 -2.86 10.14 -11.40
N GLU A 363 -3.19 9.97 -10.12
CA GLU A 363 -3.23 11.06 -9.15
C GLU A 363 -1.84 11.66 -8.88
N ALA A 364 -0.80 10.82 -8.80
CA ALA A 364 0.57 11.32 -8.65
C ALA A 364 1.05 12.08 -9.90
N ARG A 365 0.65 11.63 -11.11
CA ARG A 365 0.96 12.33 -12.36
C ARG A 365 0.22 13.66 -12.49
N MET A 366 -1.06 13.68 -12.14
CA MET A 366 -1.86 14.91 -12.08
C MET A 366 -1.22 15.93 -11.15
N GLY A 367 -0.90 15.52 -9.91
CA GLY A 367 -0.25 16.40 -8.94
C GLY A 367 1.12 16.90 -9.40
N LEU A 368 1.92 16.04 -10.05
CA LEU A 368 3.21 16.46 -10.62
C LEU A 368 3.04 17.47 -11.75
N GLY A 369 2.07 17.25 -12.64
CA GLY A 369 1.73 18.18 -13.73
C GLY A 369 1.29 19.55 -13.20
N GLU A 370 0.44 19.57 -12.16
CA GLU A 370 -0.03 20.80 -11.52
C GLU A 370 1.11 21.60 -10.88
N VAL A 371 2.05 20.93 -10.22
CA VAL A 371 3.24 21.59 -9.66
C VAL A 371 4.10 22.20 -10.76
N TYR A 372 4.29 21.50 -11.88
CA TYR A 372 5.03 22.03 -13.02
C TYR A 372 4.33 23.20 -13.69
N GLU A 373 3.01 23.14 -13.86
CA GLU A 373 2.20 24.24 -14.37
C GLU A 373 2.34 25.50 -13.49
N ASP A 374 2.20 25.37 -12.17
CA ASP A 374 2.34 26.48 -11.21
C ASP A 374 3.76 27.07 -11.16
N LYS A 375 4.78 26.31 -11.61
CA LYS A 375 6.15 26.81 -11.78
C LYS A 375 6.48 27.28 -13.20
N GLY A 376 5.52 27.25 -14.13
CA GLY A 376 5.73 27.64 -15.52
C GLY A 376 6.56 26.64 -16.33
N LEU A 377 6.78 25.44 -15.82
CA LEU A 377 7.45 24.32 -16.50
C LEU A 377 6.43 23.60 -17.41
N TYR A 378 5.91 24.36 -18.38
CA TYR A 378 4.76 23.94 -19.18
C TYR A 378 5.02 22.71 -20.04
N ARG A 379 6.26 22.51 -20.50
CA ARG A 379 6.63 21.32 -21.27
C ARG A 379 6.48 20.06 -20.42
N GLU A 380 7.02 20.07 -19.21
CA GLU A 380 6.95 18.98 -18.26
C GLU A 380 5.51 18.72 -17.79
N ALA A 381 4.71 19.79 -17.59
CA ALA A 381 3.29 19.66 -17.28
C ALA A 381 2.52 18.96 -18.41
N ILE A 382 2.73 19.37 -19.67
CA ILE A 382 2.15 18.73 -20.85
C ILE A 382 2.51 17.23 -20.92
N GLU A 383 3.76 16.89 -20.66
CA GLU A 383 4.23 15.49 -20.69
C GLU A 383 3.48 14.63 -19.66
N GLU A 384 3.28 15.12 -18.43
CA GLU A 384 2.57 14.36 -17.40
C GLU A 384 1.06 14.29 -17.66
N TYR A 385 0.40 15.37 -18.07
CA TYR A 385 -1.03 15.33 -18.43
C TYR A 385 -1.30 14.44 -19.64
N ARG A 386 -0.41 14.41 -20.63
CA ARG A 386 -0.52 13.47 -21.76
C ARG A 386 -0.44 12.01 -21.30
N LYS A 387 0.49 11.66 -20.39
CA LYS A 387 0.56 10.30 -19.82
C LYS A 387 -0.73 9.93 -19.09
N VAL A 388 -1.35 10.85 -18.36
CA VAL A 388 -2.67 10.60 -17.73
C VAL A 388 -3.72 10.30 -18.79
N ILE A 389 -3.77 11.07 -19.88
CA ILE A 389 -4.73 10.88 -20.99
C ILE A 389 -4.45 9.60 -21.80
N GLU A 390 -3.19 9.19 -21.94
CA GLU A 390 -2.82 7.92 -22.57
C GLU A 390 -3.33 6.73 -21.75
N MET A 391 -3.30 6.84 -20.42
CA MET A 391 -3.77 5.81 -19.51
C MET A 391 -5.29 5.82 -19.32
N ASP A 392 -5.90 7.01 -19.31
CA ASP A 392 -7.34 7.23 -19.28
C ASP A 392 -7.74 8.35 -20.25
N ALA A 393 -8.15 7.94 -21.46
CA ALA A 393 -8.51 8.86 -22.53
C ALA A 393 -9.72 9.76 -22.23
N LYS A 394 -10.48 9.46 -21.16
CA LYS A 394 -11.67 10.21 -20.73
C LYS A 394 -11.44 11.02 -19.45
N HIS A 395 -10.21 11.10 -18.95
CA HIS A 395 -9.88 11.84 -17.73
C HIS A 395 -10.08 13.36 -17.92
N THR A 396 -11.26 13.87 -17.56
CA THR A 396 -11.69 15.25 -17.83
C THR A 396 -10.78 16.30 -17.20
N GLY A 397 -10.34 16.10 -15.95
CA GLY A 397 -9.42 17.02 -15.27
C GLY A 397 -8.06 17.15 -15.97
N ALA A 398 -7.55 16.08 -16.59
CA ALA A 398 -6.28 16.12 -17.29
C ALA A 398 -6.41 16.84 -18.64
N LEU A 399 -7.51 16.61 -19.35
CA LEU A 399 -7.85 17.32 -20.58
C LEU A 399 -8.03 18.82 -20.34
N TYR A 400 -8.70 19.17 -19.24
CA TYR A 400 -8.91 20.57 -18.84
C TYR A 400 -7.57 21.26 -18.55
N ASN A 401 -6.73 20.69 -17.67
CA ASN A 401 -5.43 21.26 -17.33
C ASN A 401 -4.50 21.30 -18.56
N LEU A 402 -4.50 20.27 -19.40
CA LEU A 402 -3.71 20.26 -20.63
C LEU A 402 -4.12 21.41 -21.57
N ALA A 403 -5.42 21.68 -21.72
CA ALA A 403 -5.91 22.78 -22.54
C ALA A 403 -5.45 24.15 -21.98
N LEU A 404 -5.52 24.34 -20.66
CA LEU A 404 -5.03 25.54 -19.99
C LEU A 404 -3.52 25.76 -20.21
N VAL A 405 -2.71 24.72 -20.09
CA VAL A 405 -1.27 24.81 -20.33
C VAL A 405 -0.99 25.17 -21.78
N TYR A 406 -1.70 24.58 -22.75
CA TYR A 406 -1.54 24.95 -24.16
C TYR A 406 -1.91 26.40 -24.46
N GLU A 407 -2.86 27.02 -23.75
CA GLU A 407 -3.13 28.47 -23.96
C GLU A 407 -1.88 29.34 -23.75
N LYS A 408 -0.95 28.88 -22.91
CA LYS A 408 0.30 29.58 -22.60
C LYS A 408 1.38 29.37 -23.66
N VAL A 409 1.37 28.23 -24.36
CA VAL A 409 2.50 27.81 -25.22
C VAL A 409 2.13 27.58 -26.69
N ASP A 410 0.90 27.16 -26.99
CA ASP A 410 0.39 26.92 -28.35
C ASP A 410 -1.14 27.11 -28.40
N PRO A 411 -1.64 28.30 -28.79
CA PRO A 411 -3.07 28.57 -28.87
C PRO A 411 -3.83 27.69 -29.87
N ARG A 412 -3.17 27.13 -30.90
CA ARG A 412 -3.83 26.25 -31.87
C ARG A 412 -4.08 24.89 -31.27
N GLU A 413 -3.08 24.35 -30.57
CA GLU A 413 -3.23 23.09 -29.85
C GLU A 413 -4.24 23.24 -28.69
N ALA A 414 -4.27 24.39 -28.02
CA ALA A 414 -5.26 24.69 -26.99
C ALA A 414 -6.70 24.56 -27.49
N VAL A 415 -6.99 25.03 -28.72
CA VAL A 415 -8.31 24.87 -29.37
C VAL A 415 -8.67 23.40 -29.50
N VAL A 416 -7.74 22.56 -29.97
CA VAL A 416 -7.94 21.11 -30.13
C VAL A 416 -8.27 20.46 -28.79
N GLN A 417 -7.51 20.79 -27.74
CA GLN A 417 -7.72 20.20 -26.42
C GLN A 417 -9.02 20.67 -25.76
N TRP A 418 -9.40 21.94 -25.93
CA TRP A 418 -10.69 22.45 -25.44
C TRP A 418 -11.88 21.78 -26.14
N GLU A 419 -11.81 21.59 -27.45
CA GLU A 419 -12.86 20.87 -28.20
C GLU A 419 -12.99 19.43 -27.72
N ARG A 420 -11.87 18.74 -27.51
CA ARG A 420 -11.85 17.38 -26.96
C ARG A 420 -12.44 17.31 -25.55
N TYR A 421 -12.05 18.22 -24.64
CA TYR A 421 -12.62 18.31 -23.30
C TYR A 421 -14.14 18.50 -23.37
N ILE A 422 -14.62 19.50 -24.12
CA ILE A 422 -16.05 19.80 -24.25
C ILE A 422 -16.82 18.60 -24.82
N GLN A 423 -16.29 17.93 -25.84
CA GLN A 423 -16.93 16.75 -26.43
C GLN A 423 -17.17 15.64 -25.41
N LEU A 424 -16.18 15.36 -24.55
CA LEU A 424 -16.25 14.29 -23.55
C LEU A 424 -17.03 14.71 -22.29
N ALA A 425 -16.93 15.97 -21.88
CA ALA A 425 -17.49 16.47 -20.64
C ALA A 425 -18.94 16.97 -20.77
N SER A 426 -19.41 17.36 -21.97
CA SER A 426 -20.76 17.96 -22.16
C SER A 426 -21.91 17.06 -21.72
N GLY A 427 -21.72 15.74 -21.69
CA GLY A 427 -22.72 14.78 -21.23
C GLY A 427 -22.69 14.50 -19.72
N LEU A 428 -21.72 15.04 -18.99
CA LEU A 428 -21.50 14.74 -17.57
C LEU A 428 -22.13 15.84 -16.69
N PRO A 429 -23.15 15.53 -15.86
CA PRO A 429 -23.79 16.53 -15.00
C PRO A 429 -22.83 17.25 -14.06
N THR A 430 -21.77 16.56 -13.61
CA THR A 430 -20.74 17.09 -12.71
C THR A 430 -19.80 18.09 -13.39
N GLU A 431 -19.78 18.15 -14.71
CA GLU A 431 -18.87 18.99 -15.50
C GLU A 431 -19.57 20.22 -16.11
N LYS A 432 -20.89 20.37 -15.89
CA LYS A 432 -21.70 21.39 -16.57
C LYS A 432 -21.09 22.78 -16.50
N ASP A 433 -20.74 23.23 -15.30
CA ASP A 433 -20.20 24.58 -15.08
C ASP A 433 -18.81 24.74 -15.73
N TRP A 434 -17.97 23.69 -15.65
CA TRP A 434 -16.65 23.66 -16.25
C TRP A 434 -16.68 23.65 -17.78
N VAL A 435 -17.68 23.00 -18.38
CA VAL A 435 -17.93 23.03 -19.83
C VAL A 435 -18.31 24.43 -20.32
N ASP A 436 -19.10 25.17 -19.55
CA ASP A 436 -19.44 26.55 -19.91
C ASP A 436 -18.22 27.47 -19.82
N VAL A 437 -17.35 27.27 -18.82
CA VAL A 437 -16.04 27.93 -18.75
C VAL A 437 -15.18 27.58 -19.96
N ALA A 438 -15.06 26.29 -20.30
CA ALA A 438 -14.28 25.84 -21.45
C ALA A 438 -14.76 26.44 -22.78
N ARG A 439 -16.08 26.58 -22.98
CA ARG A 439 -16.64 27.24 -24.17
C ARG A 439 -16.27 28.72 -24.24
N ALA A 440 -16.15 29.40 -23.10
CA ALA A 440 -15.70 30.79 -23.07
C ALA A 440 -14.22 30.91 -23.48
N HIS A 441 -13.36 30.04 -22.95
CA HIS A 441 -11.95 29.94 -23.35
C HIS A 441 -11.81 29.66 -24.86
N LEU A 442 -12.49 28.63 -25.37
CA LEU A 442 -12.47 28.25 -26.78
C LEU A 442 -12.90 29.40 -27.71
N ARG A 443 -13.96 30.13 -27.35
CA ARG A 443 -14.43 31.29 -28.12
C ARG A 443 -13.39 32.39 -28.18
N LYS A 444 -12.76 32.71 -27.04
CA LYS A 444 -11.72 33.73 -26.95
C LYS A 444 -10.50 33.38 -27.80
N LEU A 445 -10.05 32.12 -27.74
CA LEU A 445 -8.93 31.62 -28.56
C LEU A 445 -9.25 31.69 -30.06
N LYS A 446 -10.44 31.22 -30.46
CA LYS A 446 -10.87 31.26 -31.88
C LYS A 446 -10.98 32.68 -32.42
N ASN A 447 -11.39 33.65 -31.62
CA ASN A 447 -11.41 35.05 -32.05
C ASN A 447 -9.99 35.58 -32.23
N ARG A 448 -9.10 35.33 -31.27
CA ARG A 448 -7.70 35.76 -31.32
C ARG A 448 -6.90 35.15 -32.50
N LEU A 449 -7.28 33.97 -32.97
CA LEU A 449 -6.62 33.30 -34.11
C LEU A 449 -7.20 33.70 -35.48
N LYS A 450 -8.33 34.42 -35.50
CA LYS A 450 -8.93 34.99 -36.72
C LYS A 450 -8.39 36.39 -37.03
N ASP A 451 -7.98 37.12 -36.00
CA ASP A 451 -7.23 38.37 -36.08
C ASP A 451 -5.74 38.09 -36.33
#